data_AF-A0A965KW09-F1
#
_entry.id   AF-A0A965KW09-F1
#
_cell.length_a   1.000
_cell.length_b   1.000
_cell.length_c   1.000
_cell.angle_alpha   90.00
_cell.angle_beta   90.00
_cell.angle_gamma   90.00
#
_symmetry.space_group_name_H-M   'P 1'
#
loop_
_entity.id
_entity.type
_entity.pdbx_description
1 polymer ?
#
loop_
_entity_poly.entity_id
_entity_poly.type
_entity_poly.pdbx_seq_one_letter_code
_entity_poly.pdbx_strand_id
1 'polypeptide(L)' 'TPKGTRLCRPSEAVIGILPNMNIGRFVKEDGEVIHSDDHI' A
#
# COMPACT_ATOMS: atom_id res chain seq x y z
N THR A 1 -6.89 0.56 -13.45
CA THR A 1 -5.78 -0.34 -13.85
C THR A 1 -6.33 -1.76 -13.93
N PRO A 2 -5.61 -2.77 -14.47
CA PRO A 2 -6.08 -4.16 -14.46
C PRO A 2 -6.41 -4.72 -13.06
N LYS A 3 -5.81 -4.14 -12.01
CA LYS A 3 -6.05 -4.50 -10.60
C LYS A 3 -7.31 -3.87 -9.99
N GLY A 4 -8.08 -3.10 -10.77
CA GLY A 4 -9.36 -2.53 -10.36
C GLY A 4 -9.24 -1.26 -9.50
N THR A 5 -10.28 -1.02 -8.71
CA THR A 5 -10.43 0.11 -7.77
C THR A 5 -10.83 -0.44 -6.40
N ARG A 6 -10.28 0.12 -5.33
CA ARG A 6 -10.55 -0.31 -3.95
C ARG A 6 -10.74 0.91 -3.04
N LEU A 7 -11.70 0.84 -2.13
CA LEU A 7 -11.77 1.77 -1.00
C LEU A 7 -10.65 1.41 -0.02
N CYS A 8 -9.57 2.18 -0.02
CA CYS A 8 -8.40 1.94 0.81
C CYS A 8 -8.55 2.66 2.15
N ARG A 9 -9.38 2.09 3.02
CA ARG A 9 -9.45 2.47 4.43
C ARG A 9 -9.19 1.20 5.26
N PRO A 10 -8.00 1.05 5.87
CA PRO A 10 -6.88 2.02 5.97
C PRO A 10 -6.12 2.22 4.63
N SER A 11 -5.32 3.29 4.50
CA SER A 11 -4.79 3.78 3.20
C SER A 11 -3.81 2.82 2.52
N GLU A 12 -3.09 2.01 3.29
CA GLU A 12 -2.10 1.01 2.87
C GLU A 12 -2.70 -0.13 2.05
N ALA A 13 -4.01 -0.33 2.16
CA ALA A 13 -4.74 -1.29 1.33
C ALA A 13 -4.54 -1.05 -0.18
N VAL A 14 -4.06 0.14 -0.58
CA VAL A 14 -3.68 0.48 -1.94
C VAL A 14 -2.50 -0.34 -2.45
N ILE A 15 -1.56 -0.72 -1.57
CA ILE A 15 -0.32 -1.44 -1.95
C ILE A 15 -0.68 -2.77 -2.66
N GLY A 16 -1.72 -3.46 -2.18
CA GLY A 16 -2.20 -4.70 -2.79
C GLY A 16 -2.75 -4.57 -4.21
N ILE A 17 -3.12 -3.36 -4.67
CA ILE A 17 -3.64 -3.10 -6.02
C ILE A 17 -2.67 -2.31 -6.91
N LEU A 18 -1.44 -2.05 -6.44
CA LEU A 18 -0.40 -1.41 -7.25
C LEU A 18 0.15 -2.38 -8.30
N PRO A 19 0.33 -1.95 -9.57
CA PRO A 19 0.94 -2.81 -10.59
C PRO A 19 2.32 -3.34 -10.19
N ASN A 20 3.12 -2.54 -9.49
CA ASN A 20 4.40 -2.89 -8.91
C ASN A 20 4.34 -2.71 -7.38
N MET A 21 4.63 -3.77 -6.61
CA MET A 21 4.66 -3.72 -5.14
C MET A 21 6.02 -3.33 -4.57
N ASN A 22 7.09 -3.35 -5.38
CA ASN A 22 8.42 -2.93 -4.96
C ASN A 22 8.55 -1.40 -5.02
N ILE A 23 7.81 -0.71 -4.14
CA ILE A 23 7.77 0.75 -4.02
C ILE A 23 8.77 1.29 -2.98
N GLY A 24 9.55 0.40 -2.36
CA GLY A 24 10.42 0.74 -1.25
C GLY A 24 9.65 1.07 0.03
N ARG A 25 10.18 2.01 0.81
CA ARG A 25 9.62 2.42 2.10
C ARG A 25 8.39 3.32 1.91
N PHE A 26 7.28 2.97 2.55
CA PHE A 26 6.08 3.80 2.60
C PHE A 26 5.92 4.40 4.01
N VAL A 27 5.85 5.73 4.08
CA VAL A 27 5.67 6.48 5.35
C VAL A 27 4.47 7.39 5.20
N LYS A 28 3.53 7.30 6.13
CA LYS A 28 2.35 8.15 6.20
C LYS A 28 2.68 9.54 6.76
N GLU A 29 1.71 10.45 6.64
CA GLU A 29 1.85 11.83 7.13
C GLU A 29 1.99 11.93 8.65
N ASP A 30 1.46 10.96 9.40
CA ASP A 30 1.60 10.86 10.86
C ASP A 30 2.91 10.18 11.31
N GLY A 31 3.76 9.77 10.37
CA GLY A 31 5.03 9.11 10.63
C GLY A 31 4.94 7.58 10.76
N GLU A 32 3.74 6.99 10.63
CA GLU A 32 3.60 5.54 10.59
C GLU A 32 4.34 4.97 9.38
N VAL A 33 5.17 3.96 9.63
CA VAL A 33 5.98 3.28 8.62
C VAL A 33 5.32 1.96 8.27
N ILE A 34 5.07 1.75 6.98
CA ILE A 34 4.44 0.53 6.47
C ILE A 34 5.51 -0.27 5.74
N HIS A 35 5.73 -1.49 6.21
CA HIS A 35 6.63 -2.41 5.54
C HIS A 35 5.87 -3.08 4.40
N SER A 36 6.36 -2.90 3.17
CA SER A 36 5.81 -3.51 1.96
C SER A 36 5.83 -5.05 2.00
N ASP A 37 6.59 -5.63 2.95
CA ASP A 37 6.75 -7.07 3.17
C ASP A 37 5.81 -7.65 4.25
N ASP A 38 5.05 -6.81 4.97
CA ASP A 38 4.08 -7.29 5.96
C ASP A 38 2.84 -7.85 5.25
N HIS A 39 2.93 -9.12 4.86
CA HIS A 39 1.79 -9.93 4.45
C HIS A 39 1.07 -10.46 5.69
N ILE A 40 -0.16 -9.96 5.92
CA ILE A 40 -1.24 -10.72 6.55
C ILE A 40 -1.99 -11.46 5.45
#